data_AF-A0AAW0C5M4-F1
#
_entry.id   AF-A0AAW0C5M4-F1
#
_cell.length_a   1.000
_cell.length_b   1.000
_cell.length_c   1.000
_cell.angle_alpha   90.00
_cell.angle_beta   90.00
_cell.angle_gamma   90.00
#
_symmetry.space_group_name_H-M   'P 1'
#
loop_
_entity.id
_entity.type
_entity.pdbx_description
1 polymer ?
#
loop_
_entity_poly.entity_id
_entity_poly.type
_entity_poly.pdbx_seq_one_letter_code
_entity_poly.pdbx_strand_id
1 'polypeptide(L)'
;MPITAAKVAMFLEYESTREKKKRGAGTIAGSSVGRSQISGVITALESFRFNSQHLYKACAEAQIPLRSDSRIRQFESAAKHDEPKRVEKAQITKAAGSSLGGWNESGSFKNCYDRALPVSALLGAAFFNSLKPELYRVARDVLEPPNDVSEEIFPWIEDELAALISREHSNRLAKDIALRQFLSAMLWFRRILVQDLAVIFTQNPHALIFKYAPFNSPSFRDFAASSTAAINAAEETARLAFQNLPQHLVASLQGALATQNLAFERERQNYHHEMASMRNELGQMKTLLELVAGTKRVKRAHGNLTEGLSDGFSELAVTTDNSAPTYSTPPPFDTSDMPFDMFPPDQALDAFIAASFTHPNVPMPATSPPTSTQPAVLHTPVFPLPSSTPEPSTYTPGSPEERQQFYFQRYGADRFRKHSPEWVDGNWLPRYKYSSADGIWDYWVEWKEGVDGFISVEELTTVWGAKWRRNIAGLKNENTRRMRVVNLILELSRKPRWDVSLVQRFITERYARQYRARAFTDYLKNNRDAVIAAASNYP
;
A
#
# COMPACT_ATOMS: atom_id res chain seq x y z
N MET A 1 31.10 -8.61 25.20
CA MET A 1 30.27 -8.20 26.36
C MET A 1 29.56 -9.40 26.93
N PRO A 2 29.36 -9.48 28.26
CA PRO A 2 28.56 -10.54 28.88
C PRO A 2 27.07 -10.39 28.51
N ILE A 3 26.43 -11.52 28.25
CA ILE A 3 24.97 -11.65 28.22
C ILE A 3 24.51 -11.77 29.68
N THR A 4 23.62 -10.88 30.11
CA THR A 4 22.99 -10.93 31.43
C THR A 4 21.48 -10.77 31.29
N ALA A 5 20.70 -11.26 32.27
CA ALA A 5 19.25 -11.31 32.16
C ALA A 5 18.60 -9.93 31.95
N ALA A 6 19.17 -8.86 32.50
CA ALA A 6 18.72 -7.49 32.27
C ALA A 6 18.83 -7.06 30.80
N LYS A 7 19.95 -7.39 30.13
CA LYS A 7 20.14 -7.09 28.70
C LYS A 7 19.25 -7.94 27.81
N VAL A 8 19.02 -9.20 28.19
CA VAL A 8 18.08 -10.08 27.48
C VAL A 8 16.64 -9.59 27.64
N ALA A 9 16.23 -9.10 28.81
CA ALA A 9 14.90 -8.53 29.02
C ALA A 9 14.62 -7.35 28.07
N MET A 10 15.51 -6.36 27.99
CA MET A 10 15.37 -5.23 27.04
C MET A 10 15.34 -5.70 25.56
N PHE A 11 16.10 -6.74 25.22
CA PHE A 11 16.06 -7.30 23.87
C PHE A 11 14.75 -8.05 23.58
N LEU A 12 14.17 -8.73 24.57
CA LEU A 12 12.88 -9.42 24.44
C LEU A 12 11.70 -8.47 24.35
N GLU A 13 11.76 -7.33 25.03
CA GLU A 13 10.79 -6.23 24.92
C GLU A 13 10.71 -5.73 23.46
N TYR A 14 11.87 -5.44 22.85
CA TYR A 14 11.97 -5.10 21.43
C TYR A 14 11.54 -6.24 20.48
N GLU A 15 11.97 -7.49 20.73
CA GLU A 15 11.55 -8.62 19.90
C GLU A 15 10.04 -8.87 19.97
N SER A 16 9.41 -8.72 21.15
CA SER A 16 7.97 -8.95 21.33
C SER A 16 7.09 -7.91 20.63
N THR A 17 7.55 -6.67 20.53
CA THR A 17 6.80 -5.55 19.95
C THR A 17 7.03 -5.40 18.45
N ARG A 18 8.18 -5.85 17.91
CA ARG A 18 8.48 -5.67 16.49
C ARG A 18 7.68 -6.56 15.54
N GLU A 19 7.58 -6.09 14.30
CA GLU A 19 6.96 -6.82 13.21
C GLU A 19 7.76 -8.05 12.74
N LYS A 20 7.03 -9.07 12.28
CA LYS A 20 7.62 -10.30 11.76
C LYS A 20 8.24 -10.06 10.37
N LYS A 21 9.56 -10.20 10.25
CA LYS A 21 10.27 -10.22 8.96
C LYS A 21 9.90 -11.46 8.13
N LYS A 22 9.69 -11.28 6.83
CA LYS A 22 9.43 -12.36 5.86
C LYS A 22 10.74 -12.76 5.17
N ARG A 23 10.99 -14.06 4.98
CA ARG A 23 12.20 -14.54 4.29
C ARG A 23 12.21 -14.02 2.84
N GLY A 24 13.17 -13.18 2.49
CA GLY A 24 13.28 -12.55 1.17
C GLY A 24 12.34 -11.36 0.93
N ALA A 25 11.77 -10.75 1.97
CA ALA A 25 10.94 -9.54 1.86
C ALA A 25 11.00 -8.71 3.16
N GLY A 26 10.26 -7.59 3.20
CA GLY A 26 10.21 -6.69 4.36
C GLY A 26 9.52 -7.27 5.61
N THR A 27 9.17 -6.39 6.54
CA THR A 27 8.29 -6.73 7.66
C THR A 27 6.85 -6.93 7.19
N ILE A 28 6.06 -7.63 8.01
CA ILE A 28 4.62 -7.80 7.80
C ILE A 28 3.89 -6.80 8.70
N ALA A 29 3.30 -5.79 8.08
CA ALA A 29 2.62 -4.68 8.75
C ALA A 29 1.64 -5.17 9.85
N GLY A 30 1.74 -4.62 11.06
CA GLY A 30 0.82 -4.90 12.18
C GLY A 30 0.89 -6.31 12.77
N SER A 31 1.88 -7.12 12.38
CA SER A 31 2.17 -8.44 12.96
C SER A 31 3.11 -8.34 14.16
N SER A 32 3.22 -9.41 14.95
CA SER A 32 4.24 -9.57 15.99
C SER A 32 4.89 -10.96 15.91
N VAL A 33 6.01 -11.15 16.61
CA VAL A 33 6.63 -12.47 16.77
C VAL A 33 5.76 -13.39 17.64
N GLY A 34 5.82 -14.71 17.39
CA GLY A 34 5.07 -15.70 18.17
C GLY A 34 5.91 -16.39 19.24
N ARG A 35 5.24 -17.11 20.15
CA ARG A 35 5.85 -17.85 21.29
C ARG A 35 7.12 -18.61 20.91
N SER A 36 7.10 -19.34 19.80
CA SER A 36 8.21 -20.18 19.34
C SER A 36 9.45 -19.37 18.93
N GLN A 37 9.28 -18.12 18.49
CA GLN A 37 10.40 -17.23 18.17
C GLN A 37 11.07 -16.72 19.46
N ILE A 38 10.26 -16.24 20.42
CA ILE A 38 10.74 -15.76 21.73
C ILE A 38 11.49 -16.87 22.49
N SER A 39 10.90 -18.06 22.60
CA SER A 39 11.53 -19.19 23.28
C SER A 39 12.79 -19.71 22.56
N GLY A 40 12.80 -19.63 21.22
CA GLY A 40 14.00 -19.93 20.40
C GLY A 40 15.13 -18.93 20.62
N VAL A 41 14.81 -17.62 20.65
CA VAL A 41 15.76 -16.54 20.98
C VAL A 41 16.36 -16.72 22.37
N ILE A 42 15.53 -16.98 23.38
CA ILE A 42 16.00 -17.24 24.76
C ILE A 42 16.93 -18.44 24.81
N THR A 43 16.61 -19.52 24.08
CA THR A 43 17.42 -20.74 24.05
C THR A 43 18.76 -20.54 23.33
N ALA A 44 18.79 -19.73 22.27
CA ALA A 44 20.04 -19.35 21.58
C ALA A 44 20.93 -18.45 22.46
N LEU A 45 20.33 -17.48 23.16
CA LEU A 45 21.05 -16.59 24.08
C LEU A 45 21.56 -17.32 25.32
N GLU A 46 20.82 -18.31 25.84
CA GLU A 46 21.27 -19.19 26.92
C GLU A 46 22.47 -20.04 26.47
N SER A 47 22.43 -20.62 25.27
CA SER A 47 23.56 -21.39 24.73
C SER A 47 24.80 -20.52 24.55
N PHE A 48 24.66 -19.29 24.03
CA PHE A 48 25.77 -18.35 23.93
C PHE A 48 26.30 -17.92 25.31
N ARG A 49 25.41 -17.65 26.28
CA ARG A 49 25.78 -17.33 27.67
C ARG A 49 26.62 -18.47 28.26
N PHE A 50 26.10 -19.70 28.24
CA PHE A 50 26.78 -20.87 28.79
C PHE A 50 28.16 -21.10 28.15
N ASN A 51 28.25 -21.03 26.81
CA ASN A 51 29.52 -21.21 26.10
C ASN A 51 30.54 -20.10 26.43
N SER A 52 30.08 -18.86 26.68
CA SER A 52 30.96 -17.70 26.94
C SER A 52 31.16 -17.36 28.43
N GLN A 53 30.45 -18.00 29.36
CA GLN A 53 30.49 -17.67 30.80
C GLN A 53 31.90 -17.75 31.41
N HIS A 54 32.76 -18.62 30.86
CA HIS A 54 34.16 -18.79 31.28
C HIS A 54 35.05 -17.56 31.02
N LEU A 55 34.66 -16.69 30.07
CA LEU A 55 35.32 -15.41 29.77
C LEU A 55 34.89 -14.28 30.71
N TYR A 56 33.79 -14.48 31.45
CA TYR A 56 33.15 -13.44 32.26
C TYR A 56 32.99 -13.85 33.73
N LYS A 57 33.97 -14.59 34.29
CA LYS A 57 33.95 -15.10 35.67
C LYS A 57 33.71 -14.02 36.73
N ALA A 58 34.21 -12.80 36.51
CA ALA A 58 34.01 -11.65 37.41
C ALA A 58 32.59 -11.05 37.35
N CYS A 59 31.75 -11.44 36.38
CA CYS A 59 30.38 -10.97 36.25
C CYS A 59 29.41 -12.05 36.78
N ALA A 60 28.96 -11.89 38.02
CA ALA A 60 28.04 -12.84 38.67
C ALA A 60 26.76 -13.07 37.85
N GLU A 61 26.15 -12.01 37.29
CA GLU A 61 24.96 -12.12 36.44
C GLU A 61 25.16 -13.02 35.20
N ALA A 62 26.38 -13.11 34.67
CA ALA A 62 26.68 -13.91 33.48
C ALA A 62 26.76 -15.41 33.78
N GLN A 63 26.94 -15.80 35.04
CA GLN A 63 26.98 -17.20 35.48
C GLN A 63 25.57 -17.76 35.76
N ILE A 64 24.58 -16.90 35.94
CA ILE A 64 23.19 -17.26 36.26
C ILE A 64 22.45 -17.65 34.96
N PRO A 65 21.72 -18.78 34.92
CA PRO A 65 20.87 -19.13 33.78
C PRO A 65 19.76 -18.11 33.53
N LEU A 66 19.53 -17.72 32.29
CA LEU A 66 18.51 -16.71 31.93
C LEU A 66 17.10 -17.15 32.37
N ARG A 67 16.81 -18.47 32.31
CA ARG A 67 15.54 -19.04 32.78
C ARG A 67 15.39 -19.16 34.31
N SER A 68 16.33 -18.71 35.13
CA SER A 68 16.07 -18.47 36.56
C SER A 68 15.57 -17.06 36.87
N ASP A 69 15.80 -16.09 35.97
CA ASP A 69 15.31 -14.71 36.11
C ASP A 69 13.78 -14.62 35.90
N SER A 70 13.10 -13.87 36.77
CA SER A 70 11.65 -13.72 36.75
C SER A 70 11.13 -13.00 35.51
N ARG A 71 11.88 -12.03 34.97
CA ARG A 71 11.51 -11.25 33.77
C ARG A 71 11.49 -12.13 32.54
N ILE A 72 12.50 -12.98 32.38
CA ILE A 72 12.61 -13.94 31.26
C ILE A 72 11.46 -14.96 31.31
N ARG A 73 11.08 -15.42 32.51
CA ARG A 73 9.89 -16.27 32.71
C ARG A 73 8.58 -15.53 32.40
N GLN A 74 8.47 -14.26 32.77
CA GLN A 74 7.32 -13.42 32.41
C GLN A 74 7.18 -13.27 30.90
N PHE A 75 8.27 -13.02 30.15
CA PHE A 75 8.25 -12.99 28.69
C PHE A 75 7.83 -14.33 28.05
N GLU A 76 8.35 -15.49 28.51
CA GLU A 76 7.88 -16.80 27.99
C GLU A 76 6.41 -17.10 28.36
N SER A 77 5.92 -16.56 29.48
CA SER A 77 4.53 -16.73 29.93
C SER A 77 3.56 -15.82 29.16
N ALA A 78 3.87 -14.53 29.02
CA ALA A 78 3.08 -13.57 28.24
C ALA A 78 3.02 -14.01 26.76
N ALA A 79 4.16 -14.34 26.15
CA ALA A 79 4.21 -14.84 24.79
C ALA A 79 3.48 -16.19 24.61
N LYS A 80 3.21 -16.95 25.69
CA LYS A 80 2.32 -18.14 25.67
C LYS A 80 0.85 -17.74 25.81
N HIS A 81 0.54 -16.77 26.65
CA HIS A 81 -0.83 -16.31 26.92
C HIS A 81 -1.46 -15.55 25.75
N ASP A 82 -0.67 -14.74 25.04
CA ASP A 82 -1.17 -13.92 23.92
C ASP A 82 -1.04 -14.61 22.55
N GLU A 83 -0.41 -15.79 22.48
CA GLU A 83 -0.33 -16.60 21.25
C GLU A 83 -1.71 -16.90 20.62
N PRO A 84 -2.81 -17.18 21.37
CA PRO A 84 -4.16 -17.30 20.82
C PRO A 84 -4.65 -16.01 20.15
N LYS A 85 -4.58 -14.86 20.85
CA LYS A 85 -4.93 -13.53 20.31
C LYS A 85 -4.11 -13.21 19.05
N ARG A 86 -2.83 -13.55 19.07
CA ARG A 86 -1.89 -13.37 17.96
C ARG A 86 -2.20 -14.29 16.76
N VAL A 87 -2.69 -15.50 17.02
CA VAL A 87 -3.19 -16.43 15.99
C VAL A 87 -4.51 -15.93 15.41
N GLU A 88 -5.45 -15.48 16.23
CA GLU A 88 -6.73 -14.89 15.82
C GLU A 88 -6.51 -13.64 14.95
N LYS A 89 -5.74 -12.65 15.42
CA LYS A 89 -5.37 -11.45 14.64
C LYS A 89 -4.70 -11.82 13.31
N ALA A 90 -3.82 -12.83 13.31
CA ALA A 90 -3.17 -13.32 12.10
C ALA A 90 -4.15 -14.08 11.16
N GLN A 91 -5.16 -14.77 11.70
CA GLN A 91 -6.22 -15.40 10.92
C GLN A 91 -7.16 -14.35 10.32
N ILE A 92 -7.55 -13.31 11.06
CA ILE A 92 -8.34 -12.18 10.56
C ILE A 92 -7.58 -11.45 9.44
N THR A 93 -6.31 -11.10 9.66
CA THR A 93 -5.46 -10.45 8.65
C THR A 93 -5.29 -11.33 7.41
N LYS A 94 -5.14 -12.66 7.59
CA LYS A 94 -5.07 -13.61 6.49
C LYS A 94 -6.43 -13.78 5.78
N ALA A 95 -7.55 -13.72 6.48
CA ALA A 95 -8.89 -13.84 5.92
C ALA A 95 -9.25 -12.61 5.08
N ALA A 96 -8.99 -11.40 5.57
CA ALA A 96 -9.11 -10.16 4.81
C ALA A 96 -8.18 -10.15 3.58
N GLY A 97 -6.93 -10.60 3.74
CA GLY A 97 -6.02 -10.81 2.61
C GLY A 97 -6.55 -11.85 1.62
N SER A 98 -7.20 -12.93 2.07
CA SER A 98 -7.75 -13.98 1.19
C SER A 98 -9.06 -13.60 0.51
N SER A 99 -9.94 -12.82 1.13
CA SER A 99 -11.15 -12.29 0.47
C SER A 99 -10.80 -11.29 -0.63
N LEU A 100 -9.72 -10.51 -0.45
CA LEU A 100 -9.09 -9.70 -1.48
C LEU A 100 -8.10 -10.47 -2.39
N GLY A 101 -8.15 -11.81 -2.40
CA GLY A 101 -7.39 -12.65 -3.35
C GLY A 101 -5.87 -12.63 -3.20
N GLY A 102 -5.34 -12.15 -2.08
CA GLY A 102 -3.91 -12.03 -1.77
C GLY A 102 -3.31 -10.64 -1.99
N TRP A 103 -4.13 -9.64 -2.30
CA TRP A 103 -3.70 -8.26 -2.57
C TRP A 103 -3.81 -7.38 -1.32
N ASN A 104 -2.97 -6.36 -1.21
CA ASN A 104 -3.07 -5.32 -0.18
C ASN A 104 -3.94 -4.14 -0.65
N GLU A 105 -4.73 -3.57 0.26
CA GLU A 105 -5.59 -2.40 -0.01
C GLU A 105 -4.79 -1.17 -0.45
N SER A 106 -3.57 -1.02 0.07
CA SER A 106 -2.59 0.01 -0.29
C SER A 106 -1.80 -0.28 -1.58
N GLY A 107 -2.16 -1.35 -2.32
CA GLY A 107 -1.44 -1.83 -3.48
C GLY A 107 -2.15 -1.56 -4.81
N SER A 108 -1.61 -2.14 -5.87
CA SER A 108 -2.15 -2.03 -7.23
C SER A 108 -3.52 -2.70 -7.42
N PHE A 109 -4.15 -3.26 -6.38
CA PHE A 109 -5.52 -3.74 -6.49
C PHE A 109 -6.48 -2.57 -6.74
N LYS A 110 -6.43 -1.54 -5.90
CA LYS A 110 -7.32 -0.38 -6.03
C LYS A 110 -7.06 0.35 -7.35
N ASN A 111 -5.80 0.70 -7.61
CA ASN A 111 -5.39 1.46 -8.80
C ASN A 111 -5.56 0.72 -10.14
N CYS A 112 -5.87 -0.58 -10.16
CA CYS A 112 -6.06 -1.36 -11.40
C CYS A 112 -7.44 -2.04 -11.51
N TYR A 113 -8.25 -2.11 -10.44
CA TYR A 113 -9.56 -2.78 -10.45
C TYR A 113 -10.73 -1.90 -9.98
N ASP A 114 -10.52 -0.94 -9.07
CA ASP A 114 -11.43 0.21 -9.04
C ASP A 114 -11.17 0.99 -10.34
N ARG A 115 -12.23 1.37 -11.05
CA ARG A 115 -12.12 2.24 -12.25
C ARG A 115 -11.85 3.71 -11.89
N ALA A 116 -11.21 3.94 -10.75
CA ALA A 116 -10.77 5.25 -10.34
C ALA A 116 -9.65 5.71 -11.28
N LEU A 117 -9.86 6.85 -11.96
CA LEU A 117 -8.81 7.48 -12.73
C LEU A 117 -7.64 7.80 -11.77
N PRO A 118 -6.37 7.56 -12.16
CA PRO A 118 -5.23 7.76 -11.26
C PRO A 118 -5.21 9.18 -10.71
N VAL A 119 -5.07 9.35 -9.39
CA VAL A 119 -5.17 10.67 -8.74
C VAL A 119 -4.17 11.67 -9.33
N SER A 120 -2.95 11.25 -9.62
CA SER A 120 -1.95 12.11 -10.30
C SER A 120 -2.37 12.48 -11.73
N ALA A 121 -3.07 11.62 -12.46
CA ALA A 121 -3.59 11.94 -13.79
C ALA A 121 -4.79 12.91 -13.71
N LEU A 122 -5.68 12.76 -12.71
CA LEU A 122 -6.76 13.71 -12.44
C LEU A 122 -6.22 15.08 -12.07
N LEU A 123 -5.24 15.14 -11.15
CA LEU A 123 -4.58 16.38 -10.75
C LEU A 123 -3.89 17.07 -11.94
N GLY A 124 -3.13 16.32 -12.75
CA GLY A 124 -2.48 16.87 -13.95
C GLY A 124 -3.48 17.37 -15.00
N ALA A 125 -4.58 16.65 -15.22
CA ALA A 125 -5.65 17.09 -16.13
C ALA A 125 -6.42 18.32 -15.61
N ALA A 126 -6.46 18.51 -14.29
CA ALA A 126 -6.99 19.70 -13.62
C ALA A 126 -5.91 20.79 -13.36
N PHE A 127 -4.75 20.72 -14.02
CA PHE A 127 -3.63 21.68 -13.94
C PHE A 127 -2.95 21.82 -12.57
N PHE A 128 -3.16 20.88 -11.65
CA PHE A 128 -2.42 20.78 -10.38
C PHE A 128 -1.12 19.99 -10.53
N ASN A 129 -0.20 20.16 -9.57
CA ASN A 129 1.08 19.44 -9.56
C ASN A 129 0.89 17.95 -9.24
N SER A 130 0.79 17.14 -10.29
CA SER A 130 0.61 15.69 -10.23
C SER A 130 1.74 14.91 -9.54
N LEU A 131 2.93 15.53 -9.38
CA LEU A 131 4.07 14.95 -8.66
C LEU A 131 4.02 15.20 -7.14
N LYS A 132 3.12 16.09 -6.69
CA LYS A 132 2.94 16.45 -5.27
C LYS A 132 1.45 16.51 -4.88
N PRO A 133 0.74 15.36 -4.84
CA PRO A 133 -0.68 15.31 -4.50
C PRO A 133 -1.03 15.90 -3.13
N GLU A 134 -0.07 15.89 -2.19
CA GLU A 134 -0.18 16.51 -0.87
C GLU A 134 -0.30 18.04 -0.90
N LEU A 135 -0.01 18.68 -2.03
CA LEU A 135 -0.17 20.12 -2.25
C LEU A 135 -1.45 20.48 -3.01
N TYR A 136 -2.30 19.51 -3.35
CA TYR A 136 -3.62 19.79 -3.91
C TYR A 136 -4.52 20.44 -2.86
N ARG A 137 -4.93 21.69 -3.13
CA ARG A 137 -5.96 22.40 -2.37
C ARG A 137 -6.78 23.28 -3.31
N VAL A 138 -8.09 23.31 -3.09
CA VAL A 138 -9.01 24.23 -3.77
C VAL A 138 -9.35 25.33 -2.78
N ALA A 139 -8.87 26.55 -3.02
CA ALA A 139 -8.99 27.65 -2.04
C ALA A 139 -10.44 27.99 -1.69
N ARG A 140 -11.32 28.02 -2.69
CA ARG A 140 -12.76 28.30 -2.54
C ARG A 140 -13.55 27.28 -1.73
N ASP A 141 -12.96 26.12 -1.40
CA ASP A 141 -13.63 25.11 -0.58
C ASP A 141 -13.96 25.62 0.84
N VAL A 142 -13.22 26.64 1.31
CA VAL A 142 -13.47 27.39 2.56
C VAL A 142 -14.78 28.19 2.57
N LEU A 143 -15.36 28.45 1.40
CA LEU A 143 -16.58 29.25 1.28
C LEU A 143 -17.79 28.35 1.54
N GLU A 144 -18.47 28.56 2.67
CA GLU A 144 -19.78 27.96 2.95
C GLU A 144 -20.88 28.86 2.36
N PRO A 145 -21.62 28.43 1.31
CA PRO A 145 -22.68 29.23 0.73
C PRO A 145 -23.87 29.42 1.68
N PRO A 146 -24.61 30.54 1.60
CA PRO A 146 -25.85 30.71 2.35
C PRO A 146 -26.89 29.66 1.97
N ASN A 147 -27.61 29.12 2.97
CA ASN A 147 -28.63 28.08 2.75
C ASN A 147 -29.80 28.60 1.90
N ASP A 148 -30.27 29.81 2.14
CA ASP A 148 -31.37 30.44 1.39
C ASP A 148 -31.05 30.57 -0.10
N VAL A 149 -29.84 31.04 -0.43
CA VAL A 149 -29.32 31.10 -1.81
C VAL A 149 -29.15 29.70 -2.42
N SER A 150 -28.82 28.71 -1.60
CA SER A 150 -28.55 27.33 -2.05
C SER A 150 -29.84 26.55 -2.32
N GLU A 151 -30.85 26.68 -1.46
CA GLU A 151 -32.13 25.98 -1.54
C GLU A 151 -32.95 26.40 -2.77
N GLU A 152 -32.84 27.66 -3.21
CA GLU A 152 -33.43 28.12 -4.48
C GLU A 152 -32.84 27.44 -5.74
N ILE A 153 -31.66 26.81 -5.64
CA ILE A 153 -30.96 26.19 -6.78
C ILE A 153 -31.24 24.69 -6.80
N PHE A 154 -32.02 24.24 -7.79
CA PHE A 154 -32.54 22.87 -7.86
C PHE A 154 -33.37 22.48 -6.60
N PRO A 155 -34.46 23.20 -6.27
CA PRO A 155 -35.21 23.02 -5.01
C PRO A 155 -35.90 21.66 -4.84
N TRP A 156 -35.89 20.81 -5.87
CA TRP A 156 -36.53 19.49 -5.90
C TRP A 156 -35.63 18.35 -5.39
N ILE A 157 -34.33 18.59 -5.14
CA ILE A 157 -33.38 17.52 -4.80
C ILE A 157 -33.71 16.92 -3.43
N GLU A 158 -34.02 17.76 -2.45
CA GLU A 158 -34.39 17.39 -1.09
C GLU A 158 -35.61 16.47 -1.06
N ASP A 159 -36.66 16.83 -1.81
CA ASP A 159 -37.90 16.05 -1.94
C ASP A 159 -37.66 14.70 -2.61
N GLU A 160 -36.90 14.65 -3.71
CA GLU A 160 -36.56 13.37 -4.37
C GLU A 160 -35.64 12.48 -3.52
N LEU A 161 -34.74 13.08 -2.73
CA LEU A 161 -33.90 12.36 -1.78
C LEU A 161 -34.74 11.76 -0.64
N ALA A 162 -35.68 12.54 -0.08
CA ALA A 162 -36.64 12.05 0.92
C ALA A 162 -37.56 10.95 0.34
N ALA A 163 -38.05 11.13 -0.90
CA ALA A 163 -38.85 10.14 -1.60
C ALA A 163 -38.05 8.86 -1.90
N LEU A 164 -36.76 8.96 -2.25
CA LEU A 164 -35.89 7.79 -2.43
C LEU A 164 -35.67 7.05 -1.10
N ILE A 165 -35.35 7.78 -0.02
CA ILE A 165 -35.19 7.21 1.32
C ILE A 165 -36.47 6.52 1.79
N SER A 166 -37.65 7.10 1.51
CA SER A 166 -38.95 6.50 1.82
C SER A 166 -39.21 5.21 1.01
N ARG A 167 -38.89 5.21 -0.30
CA ARG A 167 -38.98 4.03 -1.18
C ARG A 167 -38.08 2.89 -0.68
N GLU A 168 -36.83 3.18 -0.31
CA GLU A 168 -35.86 2.19 0.18
C GLU A 168 -36.19 1.59 1.55
N HIS A 169 -36.74 2.39 2.48
CA HIS A 169 -37.25 1.88 3.76
C HIS A 169 -38.47 0.99 3.57
N SER A 170 -39.40 1.39 2.68
CA SER A 170 -40.63 0.65 2.39
C SER A 170 -40.36 -0.67 1.66
N ASN A 171 -39.34 -0.71 0.80
CA ASN A 171 -38.96 -1.91 0.06
C ASN A 171 -37.44 -2.06 -0.06
N ARG A 172 -36.87 -3.04 0.66
CA ARG A 172 -35.43 -3.35 0.66
C ARG A 172 -34.84 -3.73 -0.71
N LEU A 173 -35.67 -4.05 -1.70
CA LEU A 173 -35.28 -4.33 -3.09
C LEU A 173 -35.30 -3.06 -3.97
N ALA A 174 -35.98 -1.99 -3.56
CA ALA A 174 -36.10 -0.73 -4.32
C ALA A 174 -34.89 0.20 -4.12
N LYS A 175 -33.68 -0.36 -4.11
CA LYS A 175 -32.42 0.39 -3.90
C LYS A 175 -31.91 0.97 -5.22
N ASP A 176 -32.14 2.27 -5.43
CA ASP A 176 -31.55 2.98 -6.56
C ASP A 176 -30.24 3.68 -6.15
N ILE A 177 -29.13 2.97 -6.36
CA ILE A 177 -27.78 3.48 -6.12
C ILE A 177 -27.44 4.60 -7.12
N ALA A 178 -27.95 4.54 -8.36
CA ALA A 178 -27.64 5.52 -9.39
C ALA A 178 -28.33 6.86 -9.10
N LEU A 179 -29.63 6.84 -8.79
CA LEU A 179 -30.38 8.03 -8.39
C LEU A 179 -29.80 8.65 -7.11
N ARG A 180 -29.44 7.84 -6.10
CA ARG A 180 -28.80 8.37 -4.88
C ARG A 180 -27.52 9.13 -5.17
N GLN A 181 -26.62 8.54 -5.97
CA GLN A 181 -25.35 9.18 -6.33
C GLN A 181 -25.55 10.42 -7.22
N PHE A 182 -26.54 10.39 -8.11
CA PHE A 182 -26.93 11.56 -8.92
C PHE A 182 -27.42 12.73 -8.04
N LEU A 183 -28.36 12.49 -7.12
CA LEU A 183 -28.84 13.51 -6.20
C LEU A 183 -27.71 14.07 -5.31
N SER A 184 -26.83 13.20 -4.80
CA SER A 184 -25.64 13.63 -4.04
C SER A 184 -24.67 14.49 -4.88
N ALA A 185 -24.44 14.14 -6.15
CA ALA A 185 -23.62 14.95 -7.05
C ALA A 185 -24.26 16.31 -7.38
N MET A 186 -25.58 16.36 -7.52
CA MET A 186 -26.31 17.61 -7.76
C MET A 186 -26.24 18.57 -6.55
N LEU A 187 -26.28 18.08 -5.31
CA LEU A 187 -26.02 18.89 -4.10
C LEU A 187 -24.58 19.44 -4.08
N TRP A 188 -23.60 18.63 -4.51
CA TRP A 188 -22.21 19.07 -4.59
C TRP A 188 -22.00 20.13 -5.69
N PHE A 189 -22.63 19.96 -6.85
CA PHE A 189 -22.62 20.97 -7.91
C PHE A 189 -23.35 22.26 -7.51
N ARG A 190 -24.44 22.18 -6.73
CA ARG A 190 -25.13 23.36 -6.14
C ARG A 190 -24.14 24.19 -5.31
N ARG A 191 -23.40 23.57 -4.37
CA ARG A 191 -22.36 24.26 -3.56
C ARG A 191 -21.33 24.95 -4.46
N ILE A 192 -20.73 24.21 -5.40
CA ILE A 192 -19.70 24.72 -6.30
C ILE A 192 -20.22 25.89 -7.14
N LEU A 193 -21.45 25.80 -7.66
CA LEU A 193 -22.05 26.82 -8.51
C LEU A 193 -22.25 28.15 -7.76
N VAL A 194 -22.64 28.12 -6.47
CA VAL A 194 -22.75 29.35 -5.67
C VAL A 194 -21.36 29.89 -5.30
N GLN A 195 -20.40 29.03 -4.93
CA GLN A 195 -19.01 29.43 -4.66
C GLN A 195 -18.35 30.12 -5.87
N ASP A 196 -18.44 29.52 -7.06
CA ASP A 196 -17.82 30.05 -8.27
C ASP A 196 -18.55 31.31 -8.78
N LEU A 197 -19.89 31.37 -8.69
CA LEU A 197 -20.63 32.59 -9.05
C LEU A 197 -20.36 33.76 -8.11
N ALA A 198 -20.11 33.52 -6.82
CA ALA A 198 -19.70 34.57 -5.89
C ALA A 198 -18.36 35.23 -6.29
N VAL A 199 -17.39 34.43 -6.75
CA VAL A 199 -16.12 34.93 -7.29
C VAL A 199 -16.34 35.66 -8.63
N ILE A 200 -17.14 35.08 -9.54
CA ILE A 200 -17.47 35.71 -10.84
C ILE A 200 -18.21 37.04 -10.64
N PHE A 201 -19.02 37.20 -9.60
CA PHE A 201 -19.72 38.46 -9.30
C PHE A 201 -18.75 39.60 -8.99
N THR A 202 -17.65 39.34 -8.27
CA THR A 202 -16.63 40.38 -7.99
C THR A 202 -15.88 40.82 -9.24
N GLN A 203 -15.80 39.97 -10.27
CA GLN A 203 -15.11 40.24 -11.54
C GLN A 203 -16.04 40.84 -12.61
N ASN A 204 -17.31 40.43 -12.63
CA ASN A 204 -18.29 40.85 -13.64
C ASN A 204 -19.73 40.95 -13.03
N PRO A 205 -19.99 41.97 -12.19
CA PRO A 205 -21.28 42.12 -11.52
C PRO A 205 -22.45 42.47 -12.46
N HIS A 206 -22.17 42.71 -13.75
CA HIS A 206 -23.16 43.07 -14.77
C HIS A 206 -23.66 41.87 -15.60
N ALA A 207 -23.08 40.68 -15.42
CA ALA A 207 -23.52 39.47 -16.12
C ALA A 207 -25.00 39.15 -15.84
N LEU A 208 -25.72 38.66 -16.84
CA LEU A 208 -27.19 38.55 -16.81
C LEU A 208 -27.72 37.67 -15.67
N ILE A 209 -26.97 36.64 -15.25
CA ILE A 209 -27.35 35.73 -14.16
C ILE A 209 -27.59 36.47 -12.83
N PHE A 210 -26.83 37.53 -12.54
CA PHE A 210 -26.93 38.32 -11.31
C PHE A 210 -28.14 39.27 -11.26
N LYS A 211 -28.98 39.28 -12.31
CA LYS A 211 -30.25 40.03 -12.34
C LYS A 211 -31.43 39.22 -11.81
N TYR A 212 -31.30 37.91 -11.69
CA TYR A 212 -32.37 36.98 -11.33
C TYR A 212 -32.10 36.34 -9.95
N ALA A 213 -33.15 35.82 -9.33
CA ALA A 213 -33.05 35.08 -8.07
C ALA A 213 -32.34 33.72 -8.29
N PRO A 214 -31.59 33.20 -7.29
CA PRO A 214 -31.27 33.81 -5.99
C PRO A 214 -30.16 34.88 -6.07
N PHE A 215 -29.44 34.98 -7.18
CA PHE A 215 -28.20 35.75 -7.30
C PHE A 215 -28.37 37.29 -7.28
N ASN A 216 -29.61 37.79 -7.35
CA ASN A 216 -29.92 39.20 -7.14
C ASN A 216 -30.21 39.55 -5.67
N SER A 217 -30.30 38.57 -4.77
CA SER A 217 -30.63 38.75 -3.34
C SER A 217 -29.55 39.50 -2.56
N PRO A 218 -29.86 40.06 -1.36
CA PRO A 218 -28.85 40.57 -0.43
C PRO A 218 -27.90 39.49 0.08
N SER A 219 -28.43 38.33 0.49
CA SER A 219 -27.66 37.19 1.02
C SER A 219 -26.52 36.76 0.09
N PHE A 220 -26.80 36.61 -1.21
CA PHE A 220 -25.76 36.30 -2.19
C PHE A 220 -24.72 37.44 -2.36
N ARG A 221 -25.14 38.71 -2.28
CA ARG A 221 -24.22 39.86 -2.44
C ARG A 221 -23.25 39.98 -1.27
N ASP A 222 -23.71 39.76 -0.04
CA ASP A 222 -22.89 39.83 1.17
C ASP A 222 -21.87 38.66 1.22
N PHE A 223 -22.31 37.47 0.79
CA PHE A 223 -21.44 36.32 0.54
C PHE A 223 -20.42 36.61 -0.57
N ALA A 224 -20.84 37.18 -1.70
CA ALA A 224 -19.95 37.51 -2.81
C ALA A 224 -18.93 38.59 -2.44
N ALA A 225 -19.31 39.61 -1.68
CA ALA A 225 -18.42 40.66 -1.20
C ALA A 225 -17.30 40.14 -0.28
N SER A 226 -17.58 39.10 0.52
CA SER A 226 -16.60 38.47 1.43
C SER A 226 -15.78 37.36 0.77
N SER A 227 -16.30 36.73 -0.29
CA SER A 227 -15.71 35.56 -0.97
C SER A 227 -14.22 35.67 -1.30
N THR A 228 -13.79 36.78 -1.90
CA THR A 228 -12.41 36.97 -2.39
C THR A 228 -11.43 37.15 -1.24
N ALA A 229 -11.83 37.83 -0.15
CA ALA A 229 -11.00 37.98 1.03
C ALA A 229 -10.79 36.64 1.75
N ALA A 230 -11.85 35.82 1.86
CA ALA A 230 -11.79 34.49 2.47
C ALA A 230 -10.94 33.51 1.64
N ILE A 231 -11.03 33.54 0.31
CA ILE A 231 -10.15 32.78 -0.60
C ILE A 231 -8.68 33.16 -0.37
N ASN A 232 -8.34 34.45 -0.44
CA ASN A 232 -6.97 34.91 -0.29
C ASN A 232 -6.38 34.54 1.08
N ALA A 233 -7.17 34.62 2.15
CA ALA A 233 -6.78 34.18 3.49
C ALA A 233 -6.54 32.65 3.57
N ALA A 234 -7.34 31.85 2.87
CA ALA A 234 -7.16 30.40 2.81
C ALA A 234 -5.93 29.98 1.97
N GLU A 235 -5.61 30.72 0.90
CA GLU A 235 -4.39 30.53 0.11
C GLU A 235 -3.14 30.89 0.91
N GLU A 236 -3.12 32.03 1.59
CA GLU A 236 -2.00 32.43 2.44
C GLU A 236 -1.80 31.45 3.61
N THR A 237 -2.90 31.00 4.23
CA THR A 237 -2.85 29.94 5.26
C THR A 237 -2.26 28.64 4.70
N ALA A 238 -2.56 28.27 3.46
CA ALA A 238 -1.97 27.10 2.81
C ALA A 238 -0.48 27.30 2.50
N ARG A 239 -0.08 28.49 2.04
CA ARG A 239 1.30 28.86 1.75
C ARG A 239 2.17 28.80 3.01
N LEU A 240 1.68 29.35 4.12
CA LEU A 240 2.34 29.30 5.42
C LEU A 240 2.39 27.88 6.00
N ALA A 241 1.31 27.10 5.87
CA ALA A 241 1.31 25.69 6.27
C ALA A 241 2.32 24.83 5.49
N PHE A 242 2.52 25.12 4.20
CA PHE A 242 3.56 24.47 3.39
C PHE A 242 4.99 24.87 3.81
N GLN A 243 5.23 26.15 4.13
CA GLN A 243 6.53 26.61 4.62
C GLN A 243 6.87 26.01 6.01
N ASN A 244 5.87 25.91 6.89
CA ASN A 244 6.03 25.37 8.25
C ASN A 244 5.87 23.84 8.34
N LEU A 245 5.77 23.15 7.21
CA LEU A 245 5.48 21.70 7.15
C LEU A 245 6.50 20.83 7.93
N PRO A 246 7.83 21.13 7.96
CA PRO A 246 8.77 20.43 8.84
C PRO A 246 8.44 20.57 10.33
N GLN A 247 8.04 21.78 10.77
CA GLN A 247 7.67 22.04 12.16
C GLN A 247 6.36 21.34 12.53
N HIS A 248 5.36 21.35 11.63
CA HIS A 248 4.09 20.67 11.86
C HIS A 248 4.26 19.13 11.94
N LEU A 249 5.19 18.54 11.17
CA LEU A 249 5.54 17.13 11.30
C LEU A 249 6.17 16.82 12.67
N VAL A 250 7.11 17.66 13.15
CA VAL A 250 7.72 17.50 14.48
C VAL A 250 6.68 17.63 15.59
N ALA A 251 5.82 18.66 15.54
CA ALA A 251 4.76 18.88 16.52
C ALA A 251 3.72 17.74 16.51
N SER A 252 3.35 17.23 15.33
CA SER A 252 2.44 16.08 15.19
C SER A 252 3.03 14.79 15.77
N LEU A 253 4.31 14.52 15.54
CA LEU A 253 5.02 13.40 16.15
C LEU A 253 5.11 13.54 17.68
N GLN A 254 5.41 14.73 18.20
CA GLN A 254 5.42 15.00 19.64
C GLN A 254 4.03 14.80 20.27
N GLY A 255 2.96 15.30 19.64
CA GLY A 255 1.58 15.10 20.08
C GLY A 255 1.15 13.63 20.06
N ALA A 256 1.53 12.87 19.02
CA ALA A 256 1.27 11.44 18.93
C ALA A 256 1.99 10.66 20.05
N LEU A 257 3.27 10.94 20.30
CA LEU A 257 4.05 10.34 21.38
C LEU A 257 3.48 10.68 22.77
N ALA A 258 3.10 11.94 23.00
CA ALA A 258 2.45 12.36 24.24
C ALA A 258 1.11 11.63 24.48
N THR A 259 0.30 11.50 23.43
CA THR A 259 -0.98 10.77 23.48
C THR A 259 -0.76 9.28 23.76
N GLN A 260 0.27 8.68 23.16
CA GLN A 260 0.64 7.29 23.39
C GLN A 260 1.16 7.05 24.82
N ASN A 261 1.95 7.97 25.37
CA ASN A 261 2.42 7.89 26.76
C ASN A 261 1.24 7.98 27.74
N LEU A 262 0.31 8.91 27.55
CA LEU A 262 -0.91 9.03 28.37
C LEU A 262 -1.81 7.78 28.27
N ALA A 263 -1.83 7.10 27.11
CA ALA A 263 -2.52 5.83 26.95
C ALA A 263 -1.85 4.71 27.76
N PHE A 264 -0.52 4.57 27.69
CA PHE A 264 0.23 3.61 28.50
C PHE A 264 0.12 3.88 30.00
N GLU A 265 0.11 5.14 30.44
CA GLU A 265 -0.10 5.50 31.85
C GLU A 265 -1.49 5.11 32.34
N ARG A 266 -2.54 5.36 31.53
CA ARG A 266 -3.91 4.94 31.84
C ARG A 266 -4.06 3.41 31.85
N GLU A 267 -3.44 2.70 30.92
CA GLU A 267 -3.42 1.22 30.91
C GLU A 267 -2.69 0.66 32.15
N ARG A 268 -1.56 1.26 32.54
CA ARG A 268 -0.82 0.92 33.76
C ARG A 268 -1.63 1.21 35.04
N GLN A 269 -2.38 2.32 35.08
CA GLN A 269 -3.29 2.62 36.20
C GLN A 269 -4.41 1.57 36.30
N ASN A 270 -5.02 1.19 35.17
CA ASN A 270 -6.02 0.12 35.13
C ASN A 270 -5.42 -1.21 35.62
N TYR A 271 -4.22 -1.58 35.18
CA TYR A 271 -3.55 -2.81 35.61
C TYR A 271 -3.24 -2.81 37.12
N HIS A 272 -2.84 -1.66 37.70
CA HIS A 272 -2.69 -1.53 39.14
C HIS A 272 -4.02 -1.67 39.90
N HIS A 273 -5.12 -1.18 39.35
CA HIS A 273 -6.46 -1.31 39.94
C HIS A 273 -6.97 -2.77 39.87
N GLU A 274 -6.81 -3.43 38.73
CA GLU A 274 -7.19 -4.83 38.52
C GLU A 274 -6.38 -5.78 39.42
N MET A 275 -5.06 -5.54 39.56
CA MET A 275 -4.21 -6.25 40.51
C MET A 275 -4.58 -6.00 41.98
N ALA A 276 -5.11 -4.82 42.33
CA ALA A 276 -5.65 -4.56 43.66
C ALA A 276 -6.95 -5.33 43.91
N SER A 277 -7.84 -5.42 42.91
CA SER A 277 -9.07 -6.24 42.99
C SER A 277 -8.76 -7.73 43.19
N MET A 278 -7.91 -8.31 42.32
CA MET A 278 -7.47 -9.71 42.47
C MET A 278 -6.81 -9.99 43.83
N ARG A 279 -6.08 -9.03 44.39
CA ARG A 279 -5.45 -9.18 45.72
C ARG A 279 -6.50 -9.24 46.84
N ASN A 280 -7.60 -8.50 46.72
CA ASN A 280 -8.72 -8.55 47.65
C ASN A 280 -9.51 -9.87 47.50
N GLU A 281 -9.77 -10.32 46.28
CA GLU A 281 -10.42 -11.60 45.99
C GLU A 281 -9.64 -12.80 46.56
N LEU A 282 -8.31 -12.83 46.36
CA LEU A 282 -7.45 -13.84 46.96
C LEU A 282 -7.45 -13.78 48.50
N GLY A 283 -7.58 -12.59 49.08
CA GLY A 283 -7.79 -12.41 50.52
C GLY A 283 -9.09 -13.04 51.02
N GLN A 284 -10.20 -12.78 50.33
CA GLN A 284 -11.51 -13.37 50.65
C GLN A 284 -11.50 -14.89 50.49
N MET A 285 -10.91 -15.40 49.40
CA MET A 285 -10.80 -16.85 49.16
C MET A 285 -9.92 -17.54 50.21
N LYS A 286 -8.87 -16.87 50.73
CA LYS A 286 -8.05 -17.38 51.84
C LYS A 286 -8.87 -17.51 53.13
N THR A 287 -9.63 -16.49 53.52
CA THR A 287 -10.48 -16.57 54.73
C THR A 287 -11.56 -17.63 54.63
N LEU A 288 -12.10 -17.86 53.43
CA LEU A 288 -13.09 -18.92 53.16
C LEU A 288 -12.46 -20.32 53.30
N LEU A 289 -11.22 -20.49 52.83
CA LEU A 289 -10.43 -21.73 53.01
C LEU A 289 -10.09 -22.00 54.49
N GLU A 290 -9.71 -20.98 55.25
CA GLU A 290 -9.41 -21.10 56.68
C GLU A 290 -10.66 -21.50 57.49
N LEU A 291 -11.84 -21.00 57.11
CA LEU A 291 -13.13 -21.39 57.70
C LEU A 291 -13.48 -22.88 57.46
N VAL A 292 -13.17 -23.41 56.27
CA VAL A 292 -13.42 -24.82 55.92
C VAL A 292 -12.42 -25.76 56.61
N ALA A 293 -11.15 -25.36 56.70
CA ALA A 293 -10.06 -26.19 57.22
C ALA A 293 -10.23 -26.58 58.71
N GLY A 294 -10.94 -25.78 59.51
CA GLY A 294 -11.16 -26.04 60.94
C GLY A 294 -12.01 -27.27 61.27
N THR A 295 -12.66 -27.92 60.29
CA THR A 295 -13.77 -28.86 60.54
C THR A 295 -13.40 -30.34 60.73
N LYS A 296 -12.18 -30.79 60.39
CA LYS A 296 -11.84 -32.24 60.40
C LYS A 296 -10.41 -32.57 60.84
N ARG A 297 -10.21 -32.96 62.10
CA ARG A 297 -9.01 -33.70 62.58
C ARG A 297 -9.33 -34.63 63.76
N VAL A 298 -9.53 -35.93 63.51
CA VAL A 298 -9.71 -36.97 64.56
C VAL A 298 -9.07 -38.30 64.12
N LYS A 299 -8.09 -38.79 64.91
CA LYS A 299 -7.58 -40.19 65.07
C LYS A 299 -7.37 -41.03 63.78
N ARG A 300 -6.16 -41.54 63.51
CA ARG A 300 -5.52 -42.69 64.21
C ARG A 300 -3.98 -42.70 64.04
N ALA A 301 -3.31 -43.72 64.61
CA ALA A 301 -1.86 -43.75 64.85
C ALA A 301 -1.23 -45.15 64.61
N HIS A 302 0.07 -45.27 64.95
CA HIS A 302 1.01 -46.40 64.77
C HIS A 302 1.65 -46.50 63.37
N GLY A 303 3.00 -46.60 63.23
CA GLY A 303 4.05 -46.36 64.23
C GLY A 303 5.44 -46.89 63.85
N ASN A 304 6.49 -46.17 64.29
CA ASN A 304 7.90 -46.58 64.52
C ASN A 304 8.73 -47.12 63.32
N LEU A 305 10.02 -46.78 63.11
CA LEU A 305 11.03 -45.85 63.71
C LEU A 305 11.96 -45.38 62.53
N THR A 306 13.19 -44.85 62.55
CA THR A 306 14.32 -44.51 63.48
C THR A 306 15.25 -43.58 62.63
N GLU A 307 16.06 -42.63 63.10
CA GLU A 307 16.18 -41.89 64.37
C GLU A 307 17.15 -40.70 64.22
N GLY A 308 16.95 -39.59 64.96
CA GLY A 308 17.94 -38.52 65.21
C GLY A 308 18.15 -37.44 64.12
N LEU A 309 18.54 -36.20 64.45
CA LEU A 309 18.69 -35.54 65.77
C LEU A 309 18.65 -34.01 65.61
N SER A 310 18.07 -33.29 66.60
CA SER A 310 18.39 -31.93 67.15
C SER A 310 19.01 -30.83 66.26
N ASP A 311 18.68 -29.53 66.34
CA ASP A 311 17.77 -28.74 67.21
C ASP A 311 17.56 -27.33 66.58
N GLY A 312 16.84 -26.39 67.23
CA GLY A 312 16.98 -24.95 66.95
C GLY A 312 15.69 -24.12 66.78
N PHE A 313 15.03 -23.84 67.90
CA PHE A 313 13.83 -23.03 68.12
C PHE A 313 13.71 -21.63 67.45
N SER A 314 12.43 -21.18 67.36
CA SER A 314 11.94 -19.79 67.54
C SER A 314 12.20 -18.71 66.44
N GLU A 315 11.47 -17.58 66.39
CA GLU A 315 10.07 -17.26 66.77
C GLU A 315 9.65 -15.85 66.24
N LEU A 316 8.35 -15.68 65.98
CA LEU A 316 7.54 -14.46 65.79
C LEU A 316 8.09 -13.16 65.13
N ALA A 317 7.18 -12.61 64.30
CA ALA A 317 6.89 -11.17 64.09
C ALA A 317 7.97 -10.24 63.49
N VAL A 318 7.59 -9.63 62.36
CA VAL A 318 8.09 -8.30 61.95
C VAL A 318 6.88 -7.37 61.81
N THR A 319 6.97 -6.21 62.46
CA THR A 319 5.95 -5.16 62.44
C THR A 319 5.90 -4.43 61.11
N THR A 320 4.74 -3.87 60.77
CA THR A 320 4.66 -2.78 59.79
C THR A 320 5.37 -1.56 60.34
N ASP A 321 6.21 -0.90 59.53
CA ASP A 321 6.52 0.51 59.73
C ASP A 321 6.65 1.24 58.38
N ASN A 322 6.49 2.55 58.41
CA ASN A 322 6.13 3.37 57.25
C ASN A 322 7.22 4.41 56.99
N SER A 323 7.82 4.41 55.80
CA SER A 323 8.84 5.41 55.42
C SER A 323 8.94 5.56 53.90
N ALA A 324 8.54 6.74 53.40
CA ALA A 324 8.73 7.15 52.02
C ALA A 324 9.84 8.21 51.94
N PRO A 325 10.91 7.99 51.15
CA PRO A 325 11.89 9.04 50.83
C PRO A 325 11.43 9.88 49.63
N THR A 326 11.92 11.13 49.58
CA THR A 326 11.45 12.18 48.66
C THR A 326 12.15 12.16 47.29
N TYR A 327 11.56 12.87 46.32
CA TYR A 327 12.10 13.08 44.96
C TYR A 327 13.52 13.66 44.92
N SER A 328 14.23 13.41 43.82
CA SER A 328 15.32 14.26 43.33
C SER A 328 15.32 14.27 41.80
N THR A 329 15.18 15.47 41.22
CA THR A 329 15.09 15.68 39.77
C THR A 329 16.47 15.93 39.18
N PRO A 330 16.88 15.28 38.06
CA PRO A 330 18.05 15.69 37.32
C PRO A 330 17.79 17.01 36.55
N PRO A 331 18.82 17.82 36.27
CA PRO A 331 18.69 19.09 35.55
C PRO A 331 18.41 18.88 34.04
N PRO A 332 17.87 19.90 33.34
CA PRO A 332 17.74 19.86 31.88
C PRO A 332 19.11 19.85 31.19
N PHE A 333 19.16 19.24 30.01
CA PHE A 333 20.35 19.25 29.15
C PHE A 333 20.44 20.60 28.43
N ASP A 334 21.54 21.31 28.61
CA ASP A 334 21.86 22.51 27.82
C ASP A 334 22.25 22.11 26.38
N THR A 335 21.97 22.97 25.42
CA THR A 335 22.24 22.75 23.98
C THR A 335 22.97 23.94 23.35
N SER A 336 23.89 24.52 24.13
CA SER A 336 24.69 25.70 23.78
C SER A 336 26.16 25.42 23.45
N ASP A 337 26.49 24.27 22.85
CA ASP A 337 27.77 24.10 22.14
C ASP A 337 27.77 22.94 21.13
N MET A 338 27.61 23.24 19.83
CA MET A 338 28.12 22.45 18.69
C MET A 338 28.32 23.41 17.50
N PRO A 339 29.48 23.40 16.82
CA PRO A 339 29.79 24.41 15.80
C PRO A 339 29.05 24.17 14.47
N PHE A 340 28.35 25.20 14.00
CA PHE A 340 27.81 25.30 12.65
C PHE A 340 28.86 25.93 11.72
N ASP A 341 29.62 25.13 10.96
CA ASP A 341 30.40 25.67 9.85
C ASP A 341 30.82 24.60 8.82
N MET A 342 29.94 24.25 7.86
CA MET A 342 30.34 23.53 6.64
C MET A 342 29.32 23.57 5.47
N PHE A 343 28.72 24.72 5.19
CA PHE A 343 28.03 24.97 3.91
C PHE A 343 28.39 26.36 3.35
N PRO A 344 28.74 26.49 2.05
CA PRO A 344 29.01 27.79 1.43
C PRO A 344 27.71 28.57 1.17
N PRO A 345 27.75 29.93 1.12
CA PRO A 345 26.57 30.78 1.14
C PRO A 345 25.82 30.91 -0.20
N ASP A 346 24.59 31.42 -0.12
CA ASP A 346 23.65 31.61 -1.23
C ASP A 346 24.13 32.57 -2.33
N GLN A 347 24.52 32.03 -3.48
CA GLN A 347 24.55 32.75 -4.77
C GLN A 347 24.05 31.91 -5.98
N ALA A 348 23.56 30.69 -5.76
CA ALA A 348 23.28 29.74 -6.85
C ALA A 348 21.81 29.69 -7.31
N LEU A 349 20.85 30.23 -6.55
CA LEU A 349 19.42 30.00 -6.81
C LEU A 349 18.78 31.09 -7.71
N ASP A 350 19.09 32.37 -7.50
CA ASP A 350 18.53 33.48 -8.28
C ASP A 350 18.95 33.42 -9.77
N ALA A 351 20.17 32.92 -10.03
CA ALA A 351 20.72 32.77 -11.38
C ALA A 351 19.89 31.83 -12.28
N PHE A 352 19.10 30.91 -11.70
CA PHE A 352 18.34 29.93 -12.47
C PHE A 352 16.92 30.40 -12.84
N ILE A 353 16.38 31.41 -12.15
CA ILE A 353 15.03 31.94 -12.41
C ILE A 353 15.08 33.06 -13.47
N ALA A 354 16.16 33.84 -13.51
CA ALA A 354 16.34 34.93 -14.48
C ALA A 354 16.51 34.46 -15.95
N ALA A 355 16.87 33.19 -16.19
CA ALA A 355 17.28 32.69 -17.50
C ALA A 355 16.12 32.40 -18.49
N SER A 356 14.87 32.37 -18.04
CA SER A 356 13.73 31.85 -18.83
C SER A 356 12.90 32.89 -19.59
N PHE A 357 13.24 34.19 -19.52
CA PHE A 357 12.47 35.27 -20.15
C PHE A 357 13.34 36.29 -20.91
N THR A 358 14.08 35.84 -21.93
CA THR A 358 14.61 36.72 -22.98
C THR A 358 14.42 36.13 -24.38
N HIS A 359 13.49 36.70 -25.16
CA HIS A 359 13.44 36.48 -26.61
C HIS A 359 14.43 37.43 -27.31
N PRO A 360 15.33 36.94 -28.18
CA PRO A 360 16.18 37.82 -28.99
C PRO A 360 15.34 38.50 -30.07
N ASN A 361 15.14 39.81 -29.93
CA ASN A 361 14.47 40.64 -30.92
C ASN A 361 15.46 41.02 -32.05
N VAL A 362 15.20 40.58 -33.29
CA VAL A 362 16.01 40.92 -34.47
C VAL A 362 15.09 41.44 -35.57
N PRO A 363 15.30 42.66 -36.10
CA PRO A 363 14.38 43.29 -37.04
C PRO A 363 14.58 42.84 -38.49
N MET A 364 13.50 42.90 -39.27
CA MET A 364 13.51 42.83 -40.74
C MET A 364 12.73 44.04 -41.30
N PRO A 365 13.16 44.62 -42.44
CA PRO A 365 12.68 45.94 -42.89
C PRO A 365 11.33 45.88 -43.61
N ALA A 366 10.64 47.03 -43.65
CA ALA A 366 9.42 47.21 -44.41
C ALA A 366 9.70 47.46 -45.91
N THR A 367 8.83 46.98 -46.79
CA THR A 367 8.72 47.46 -48.19
C THR A 367 7.27 47.30 -48.67
N SER A 368 6.81 48.25 -49.49
CA SER A 368 5.40 48.41 -49.91
C SER A 368 5.00 47.53 -51.11
N PRO A 369 3.70 47.24 -51.33
CA PRO A 369 3.23 46.40 -52.43
C PRO A 369 2.93 47.17 -53.73
N PRO A 370 2.93 46.48 -54.88
CA PRO A 370 2.13 46.88 -56.04
C PRO A 370 1.29 45.74 -56.66
N THR A 371 -0.03 45.90 -56.60
CA THR A 371 -1.03 45.81 -57.70
C THR A 371 -0.77 44.92 -58.94
N SER A 372 -1.66 43.92 -59.16
CA SER A 372 -2.03 43.31 -60.47
C SER A 372 -0.93 42.47 -61.19
N THR A 373 -1.18 41.52 -62.11
CA THR A 373 -2.36 41.16 -62.95
C THR A 373 -2.35 39.64 -63.28
N GLN A 374 -3.48 39.07 -63.73
CA GLN A 374 -3.52 37.82 -64.51
C GLN A 374 -2.92 38.03 -65.93
N PRO A 375 -2.53 37.00 -66.75
CA PRO A 375 -3.25 35.73 -66.94
C PRO A 375 -2.38 34.49 -67.32
N ALA A 376 -3.04 33.52 -67.96
CA ALA A 376 -2.53 32.50 -68.89
C ALA A 376 -2.06 31.13 -68.33
N VAL A 377 -2.82 30.12 -68.75
CA VAL A 377 -2.59 28.68 -68.64
C VAL A 377 -1.32 28.22 -69.37
N LEU A 378 -0.60 27.26 -68.80
CA LEU A 378 0.12 26.24 -69.58
C LEU A 378 0.13 24.90 -68.83
N HIS A 379 -0.03 23.79 -69.55
CA HIS A 379 -0.09 22.44 -68.97
C HIS A 379 1.29 21.77 -68.96
N THR A 380 1.63 21.07 -67.88
CA THR A 380 2.66 20.02 -67.85
C THR A 380 2.21 18.84 -66.98
N PRO A 381 2.67 17.60 -67.25
CA PRO A 381 1.97 16.38 -66.84
C PRO A 381 2.31 15.88 -65.44
N VAL A 382 1.36 15.14 -64.85
CA VAL A 382 1.55 14.37 -63.61
C VAL A 382 2.37 13.12 -63.89
N PHE A 383 3.46 12.91 -63.14
CA PHE A 383 4.05 11.60 -62.93
C PHE A 383 3.63 11.06 -61.55
N PRO A 384 3.19 9.79 -61.44
CA PRO A 384 2.70 9.24 -60.18
C PRO A 384 3.86 8.92 -59.22
N LEU A 385 3.75 9.38 -57.97
CA LEU A 385 4.58 8.90 -56.86
C LEU A 385 4.18 7.46 -56.48
N PRO A 386 5.12 6.54 -56.20
CA PRO A 386 4.79 5.23 -55.65
C PRO A 386 4.17 5.36 -54.25
N SER A 387 3.20 4.49 -53.96
CA SER A 387 2.36 4.57 -52.76
C SER A 387 3.16 4.57 -51.45
N SER A 388 2.94 5.59 -50.62
CA SER A 388 3.43 5.65 -49.24
C SER A 388 2.91 4.46 -48.43
N THR A 389 3.79 3.83 -47.65
CA THR A 389 3.42 2.82 -46.66
C THR A 389 2.41 3.41 -45.67
N PRO A 390 1.23 2.81 -45.45
CA PRO A 390 0.26 3.36 -44.51
C PRO A 390 0.75 3.18 -43.07
N GLU A 391 0.74 4.28 -42.31
CA GLU A 391 0.85 4.22 -40.85
C GLU A 391 -0.31 3.39 -40.26
N PRO A 392 -0.13 2.76 -39.08
CA PRO A 392 -1.16 1.92 -38.46
C PRO A 392 -2.28 2.77 -37.83
N SER A 393 -3.11 3.40 -38.68
CA SER A 393 -4.35 4.04 -38.29
C SER A 393 -5.23 3.05 -37.49
N THR A 394 -5.83 3.51 -36.39
CA THR A 394 -6.71 2.69 -35.53
C THR A 394 -8.09 2.47 -36.15
N TYR A 395 -8.14 1.95 -37.38
CA TYR A 395 -9.36 1.46 -37.99
C TYR A 395 -9.91 0.33 -37.12
N THR A 396 -11.13 0.51 -36.62
CA THR A 396 -11.83 -0.46 -35.78
C THR A 396 -12.92 -1.08 -36.64
N PRO A 397 -12.70 -2.26 -37.26
CA PRO A 397 -13.63 -2.77 -38.26
C PRO A 397 -15.00 -3.04 -37.65
N GLY A 398 -16.05 -2.63 -38.34
CA GLY A 398 -17.41 -2.59 -37.79
C GLY A 398 -18.13 -3.93 -37.91
N SER A 399 -18.09 -4.53 -39.10
CA SER A 399 -18.74 -5.81 -39.36
C SER A 399 -17.91 -7.02 -38.91
N PRO A 400 -18.54 -8.20 -38.69
CA PRO A 400 -17.83 -9.45 -38.48
C PRO A 400 -16.92 -9.82 -39.67
N GLU A 401 -17.35 -9.49 -40.89
CA GLU A 401 -16.68 -9.87 -42.13
C GLU A 401 -15.37 -9.09 -42.32
N GLU A 402 -15.37 -7.77 -42.12
CA GLU A 402 -14.14 -6.98 -42.13
C GLU A 402 -13.13 -7.47 -41.08
N ARG A 403 -13.59 -7.80 -39.86
CA ARG A 403 -12.70 -8.36 -38.82
C ARG A 403 -12.15 -9.72 -39.23
N GLN A 404 -12.92 -10.56 -39.91
CA GLN A 404 -12.43 -11.84 -40.40
C GLN A 404 -11.38 -11.66 -41.50
N GLN A 405 -11.62 -10.74 -42.44
CA GLN A 405 -10.67 -10.39 -43.50
C GLN A 405 -9.37 -9.81 -42.94
N PHE A 406 -9.44 -8.92 -41.94
CA PHE A 406 -8.27 -8.40 -41.22
C PHE A 406 -7.40 -9.52 -40.62
N TYR A 407 -8.01 -10.51 -39.96
CA TYR A 407 -7.25 -11.64 -39.42
C TYR A 407 -6.73 -12.61 -40.50
N PHE A 408 -7.48 -12.82 -41.59
CA PHE A 408 -6.99 -13.58 -42.74
C PHE A 408 -5.81 -12.91 -43.43
N GLN A 409 -5.81 -11.58 -43.58
CA GLN A 409 -4.72 -10.80 -44.14
C GLN A 409 -3.49 -10.81 -43.22
N ARG A 410 -3.69 -10.68 -41.90
CA ARG A 410 -2.61 -10.62 -40.91
C ARG A 410 -1.92 -11.96 -40.66
N TYR A 411 -2.66 -13.07 -40.65
CA TYR A 411 -2.14 -14.38 -40.22
C TYR A 411 -2.16 -15.45 -41.31
N GLY A 412 -2.81 -15.20 -42.44
CA GLY A 412 -3.18 -16.23 -43.42
C GLY A 412 -4.47 -16.96 -43.00
N ALA A 413 -5.32 -17.26 -43.99
CA ALA A 413 -6.65 -17.80 -43.74
C ALA A 413 -6.62 -19.13 -42.96
N ASP A 414 -5.72 -20.04 -43.30
CA ASP A 414 -5.70 -21.40 -42.73
C ASP A 414 -5.10 -21.44 -41.32
N ARG A 415 -4.07 -20.61 -41.06
CA ARG A 415 -3.55 -20.39 -39.70
C ARG A 415 -4.64 -19.82 -38.79
N PHE A 416 -5.45 -18.87 -39.25
CA PHE A 416 -6.56 -18.35 -38.45
C PHE A 416 -7.70 -19.38 -38.28
N ARG A 417 -8.07 -20.10 -39.34
CA ARG A 417 -9.11 -21.15 -39.32
C ARG A 417 -8.78 -22.29 -38.36
N LYS A 418 -7.52 -22.69 -38.22
CA LYS A 418 -7.07 -23.71 -37.24
C LYS A 418 -7.52 -23.43 -35.81
N HIS A 419 -7.71 -22.17 -35.44
CA HIS A 419 -8.19 -21.79 -34.11
C HIS A 419 -9.70 -21.96 -33.90
N SER A 420 -10.47 -22.44 -34.88
CA SER A 420 -11.95 -22.47 -34.85
C SER A 420 -12.56 -21.20 -34.22
N PRO A 421 -12.24 -20.01 -34.77
CA PRO A 421 -12.59 -18.73 -34.16
C PRO A 421 -14.10 -18.51 -34.12
N GLU A 422 -14.55 -17.74 -33.13
CA GLU A 422 -15.97 -17.56 -32.79
C GLU A 422 -16.24 -16.10 -32.49
N TRP A 423 -17.39 -15.59 -32.92
CA TRP A 423 -17.77 -14.19 -32.73
C TRP A 423 -18.27 -13.95 -31.29
N VAL A 424 -17.52 -13.18 -30.51
CA VAL A 424 -17.78 -12.88 -29.09
C VAL A 424 -17.41 -11.43 -28.79
N ASP A 425 -18.24 -10.69 -28.06
CA ASP A 425 -18.03 -9.26 -27.72
C ASP A 425 -17.66 -8.36 -28.92
N GLY A 426 -18.23 -8.62 -30.10
CA GLY A 426 -17.90 -7.88 -31.32
C GLY A 426 -16.51 -8.19 -31.89
N ASN A 427 -15.90 -9.35 -31.59
CA ASN A 427 -14.63 -9.76 -32.16
C ASN A 427 -14.56 -11.27 -32.40
N TRP A 428 -13.77 -11.71 -33.39
CA TRP A 428 -13.45 -13.12 -33.56
C TRP A 428 -12.42 -13.54 -32.49
N LEU A 429 -12.86 -14.34 -31.52
CA LEU A 429 -11.99 -14.91 -30.49
C LEU A 429 -11.48 -16.29 -30.92
N PRO A 430 -10.16 -16.49 -31.10
CA PRO A 430 -9.61 -17.81 -31.35
C PRO A 430 -9.90 -18.76 -30.18
N ARG A 431 -10.00 -20.06 -30.48
CA ARG A 431 -9.84 -21.13 -29.51
C ARG A 431 -8.39 -21.62 -29.59
N TYR A 432 -7.84 -22.03 -28.45
CA TYR A 432 -6.44 -22.46 -28.36
C TYR A 432 -6.31 -23.57 -27.33
N LYS A 433 -5.36 -24.48 -27.57
CA LYS A 433 -4.98 -25.57 -26.68
C LYS A 433 -3.45 -25.63 -26.70
N TYR A 434 -2.84 -25.49 -25.54
CA TYR A 434 -1.39 -25.59 -25.40
C TYR A 434 -0.87 -26.96 -25.88
N SER A 435 0.28 -26.97 -26.56
CA SER A 435 0.89 -28.20 -27.08
C SER A 435 1.40 -29.14 -25.98
N SER A 436 1.67 -30.40 -26.32
CA SER A 436 2.37 -31.35 -25.44
C SER A 436 3.88 -31.12 -25.46
N ALA A 437 4.32 -29.98 -24.93
CA ALA A 437 5.72 -29.59 -24.83
C ALA A 437 6.47 -30.41 -23.75
N ASP A 438 7.49 -31.14 -24.18
CA ASP A 438 8.36 -31.98 -23.33
C ASP A 438 9.67 -31.26 -22.97
N GLY A 439 10.25 -30.54 -23.94
CA GLY A 439 11.46 -29.76 -23.80
C GLY A 439 11.21 -28.37 -23.19
N ILE A 440 12.17 -27.86 -22.43
CA ILE A 440 12.07 -26.53 -21.81
C ILE A 440 11.92 -25.42 -22.88
N TRP A 441 12.58 -25.59 -24.03
CA TRP A 441 12.58 -24.61 -25.11
C TRP A 441 11.28 -24.58 -25.91
N ASP A 442 10.51 -25.68 -25.94
CA ASP A 442 9.22 -25.79 -26.60
C ASP A 442 8.24 -24.70 -26.10
N TYR A 443 8.33 -24.34 -24.82
CA TYR A 443 7.56 -23.23 -24.22
C TYR A 443 7.91 -21.85 -24.80
N TRP A 444 9.13 -21.66 -25.31
CA TRP A 444 9.56 -20.44 -25.99
C TRP A 444 9.18 -20.45 -27.47
N VAL A 445 9.35 -21.58 -28.17
CA VAL A 445 8.90 -21.75 -29.56
C VAL A 445 7.39 -21.50 -29.65
N GLU A 446 6.58 -22.11 -28.77
CA GLU A 446 5.14 -21.86 -28.72
C GLU A 446 4.78 -20.41 -28.33
N TRP A 447 5.64 -19.73 -27.57
CA TRP A 447 5.47 -18.31 -27.26
C TRP A 447 5.75 -17.40 -28.46
N LYS A 448 6.88 -17.57 -29.16
CA LYS A 448 7.34 -16.68 -30.23
C LYS A 448 6.88 -17.05 -31.64
N GLU A 449 6.96 -18.32 -32.00
CA GLU A 449 6.78 -18.82 -33.36
C GLU A 449 5.40 -19.48 -33.54
N GLY A 450 4.87 -20.04 -32.45
CA GLY A 450 3.73 -20.96 -32.46
C GLY A 450 4.18 -22.41 -32.67
N VAL A 451 3.23 -23.34 -32.56
CA VAL A 451 3.43 -24.78 -32.79
C VAL A 451 2.34 -25.26 -33.76
N ASP A 452 2.59 -26.32 -34.52
CA ASP A 452 1.66 -26.93 -35.51
C ASP A 452 1.02 -25.95 -36.50
N GLY A 453 1.63 -24.79 -36.72
CA GLY A 453 1.10 -23.71 -37.57
C GLY A 453 -0.13 -22.98 -37.00
N PHE A 454 -0.33 -22.99 -35.68
CA PHE A 454 -1.18 -22.03 -34.96
C PHE A 454 -0.48 -20.66 -34.84
N ILE A 455 -1.24 -19.61 -34.50
CA ILE A 455 -0.71 -18.29 -34.10
C ILE A 455 0.06 -18.41 -32.78
N SER A 456 1.16 -17.65 -32.63
CA SER A 456 2.01 -17.68 -31.43
C SER A 456 1.29 -17.16 -30.18
N VAL A 457 1.70 -17.63 -29.00
CA VAL A 457 1.06 -17.22 -27.73
C VAL A 457 1.36 -15.75 -27.38
N GLU A 458 2.45 -15.19 -27.91
CA GLU A 458 2.76 -13.75 -27.86
C GLU A 458 1.78 -12.93 -28.70
N GLU A 459 1.53 -13.29 -29.97
CA GLU A 459 0.56 -12.61 -30.84
C GLU A 459 -0.87 -12.75 -30.31
N LEU A 460 -1.25 -13.94 -29.84
CA LEU A 460 -2.55 -14.19 -29.20
C LEU A 460 -2.75 -13.26 -27.99
N THR A 461 -1.71 -13.11 -27.15
CA THR A 461 -1.76 -12.24 -25.97
C THR A 461 -1.66 -10.76 -26.33
N THR A 462 -1.00 -10.40 -27.44
CA THR A 462 -0.90 -9.01 -27.92
C THR A 462 -2.22 -8.51 -28.50
N VAL A 463 -2.90 -9.32 -29.32
CA VAL A 463 -4.10 -8.88 -30.07
C VAL A 463 -5.40 -9.14 -29.30
N TRP A 464 -5.47 -10.19 -28.46
CA TRP A 464 -6.67 -10.50 -27.67
C TRP A 464 -6.46 -10.38 -26.15
N GLY A 465 -5.28 -9.95 -25.68
CA GLY A 465 -5.00 -9.75 -24.26
C GLY A 465 -5.18 -11.02 -23.44
N ALA A 466 -6.08 -10.97 -22.45
CA ALA A 466 -6.51 -12.14 -21.69
C ALA A 466 -7.78 -12.82 -22.24
N LYS A 467 -8.47 -12.22 -23.22
CA LYS A 467 -9.78 -12.69 -23.70
C LYS A 467 -9.72 -14.03 -24.42
N TRP A 468 -8.67 -14.30 -25.21
CA TRP A 468 -8.52 -15.58 -25.93
C TRP A 468 -8.49 -16.81 -24.99
N ARG A 469 -8.06 -16.63 -23.74
CA ARG A 469 -8.07 -17.69 -22.71
C ARG A 469 -9.48 -18.00 -22.18
N ARG A 470 -10.52 -17.24 -22.58
CA ARG A 470 -11.96 -17.54 -22.39
C ARG A 470 -12.36 -17.91 -20.95
N ASN A 471 -11.68 -17.33 -19.97
CA ASN A 471 -11.77 -17.67 -18.54
C ASN A 471 -11.47 -19.15 -18.17
N ILE A 472 -10.99 -19.98 -19.11
CA ILE A 472 -10.79 -21.42 -18.91
C ILE A 472 -9.64 -21.65 -17.92
N ALA A 473 -9.95 -22.27 -16.78
CA ALA A 473 -8.98 -22.50 -15.70
C ALA A 473 -7.75 -23.30 -16.15
N GLY A 474 -7.92 -24.30 -17.03
CA GLY A 474 -6.81 -25.06 -17.61
C GLY A 474 -5.83 -24.16 -18.39
N LEU A 475 -6.33 -23.32 -19.30
CA LEU A 475 -5.51 -22.39 -20.06
C LEU A 475 -4.85 -21.32 -19.18
N LYS A 476 -5.56 -20.79 -18.18
CA LYS A 476 -5.00 -19.86 -17.19
C LYS A 476 -3.83 -20.47 -16.41
N ASN A 477 -4.00 -21.69 -15.90
CA ASN A 477 -2.97 -22.40 -15.12
C ASN A 477 -1.74 -22.73 -15.98
N GLU A 478 -1.95 -23.19 -17.21
CA GLU A 478 -0.87 -23.56 -18.12
C GLU A 478 -0.10 -22.35 -18.66
N ASN A 479 -0.80 -21.25 -18.96
CA ASN A 479 -0.19 -19.95 -19.24
C ASN A 479 0.69 -19.50 -18.06
N THR A 480 0.19 -19.61 -16.83
CA THR A 480 0.92 -19.19 -15.61
C THR A 480 2.17 -20.02 -15.35
N ARG A 481 2.18 -21.29 -15.79
CA ARG A 481 3.38 -22.15 -15.80
C ARG A 481 4.39 -21.66 -16.84
N ARG A 482 3.99 -21.64 -18.10
CA ARG A 482 4.86 -21.34 -19.25
C ARG A 482 5.49 -19.95 -19.18
N MET A 483 4.74 -18.96 -18.69
CA MET A 483 5.26 -17.61 -18.47
C MET A 483 6.43 -17.54 -17.48
N ARG A 484 6.66 -18.53 -16.59
CA ARG A 484 7.89 -18.53 -15.76
C ARG A 484 9.14 -18.74 -16.60
N VAL A 485 9.07 -19.64 -17.58
CA VAL A 485 10.19 -19.94 -18.49
C VAL A 485 10.36 -18.81 -19.51
N VAL A 486 9.26 -18.33 -20.11
CA VAL A 486 9.27 -17.19 -21.04
C VAL A 486 9.83 -15.92 -20.37
N ASN A 487 9.38 -15.58 -19.16
CA ASN A 487 9.88 -14.39 -18.46
C ASN A 487 11.36 -14.52 -18.09
N LEU A 488 11.84 -15.72 -17.73
CA LEU A 488 13.27 -15.96 -17.50
C LEU A 488 14.07 -15.76 -18.79
N ILE A 489 13.58 -16.24 -19.94
CA ILE A 489 14.25 -16.07 -21.23
C ILE A 489 14.30 -14.59 -21.63
N LEU A 490 13.19 -13.85 -21.47
CA LEU A 490 13.13 -12.40 -21.68
C LEU A 490 14.03 -11.61 -20.72
N GLU A 491 14.19 -12.06 -19.49
CA GLU A 491 15.06 -11.46 -18.47
C GLU A 491 16.55 -11.70 -18.76
N LEU A 492 16.92 -12.93 -19.17
CA LEU A 492 18.28 -13.23 -19.58
C LEU A 492 18.65 -12.51 -20.88
N SER A 493 17.76 -12.46 -21.87
CA SER A 493 17.95 -11.74 -23.15
C SER A 493 18.02 -10.21 -23.02
N ARG A 494 17.89 -9.67 -21.80
CA ARG A 494 18.12 -8.25 -21.48
C ARG A 494 19.50 -7.98 -20.87
N LYS A 495 20.27 -9.02 -20.54
CA LYS A 495 21.65 -8.86 -20.07
C LYS A 495 22.57 -8.47 -21.25
N PRO A 496 23.58 -7.61 -21.05
CA PRO A 496 24.58 -7.34 -22.08
C PRO A 496 25.23 -8.64 -22.58
N ARG A 497 25.37 -8.79 -23.91
CA ARG A 497 25.89 -9.99 -24.61
C ARG A 497 25.03 -11.26 -24.51
N TRP A 498 23.78 -11.18 -24.05
CA TRP A 498 22.85 -12.31 -24.07
C TRP A 498 21.80 -12.15 -25.17
N ASP A 499 21.92 -12.94 -26.23
CA ASP A 499 20.87 -13.13 -27.24
C ASP A 499 20.04 -14.40 -26.96
N VAL A 500 18.98 -14.58 -27.73
CA VAL A 500 18.04 -15.71 -27.59
C VAL A 500 18.73 -17.06 -27.82
N SER A 501 19.73 -17.13 -28.71
CA SER A 501 20.48 -18.35 -29.02
C SER A 501 21.44 -18.73 -27.90
N LEU A 502 22.08 -17.76 -27.23
CA LEU A 502 22.88 -18.00 -26.03
C LEU A 502 22.01 -18.46 -24.86
N VAL A 503 20.81 -17.87 -24.68
CA VAL A 503 19.83 -18.35 -23.69
C VAL A 503 19.40 -19.80 -23.99
N GLN A 504 19.15 -20.13 -25.27
CA GLN A 504 18.85 -21.50 -25.69
C GLN A 504 19.99 -22.47 -25.33
N ARG A 505 21.24 -22.10 -25.66
CA ARG A 505 22.43 -22.93 -25.35
C ARG A 505 22.58 -23.16 -23.84
N PHE A 506 22.47 -22.09 -23.05
CA PHE A 506 22.51 -22.12 -21.58
C PHE A 506 21.44 -23.05 -20.98
N ILE A 507 20.18 -22.89 -21.40
CA ILE A 507 19.06 -23.70 -20.87
C ILE A 507 19.22 -25.17 -21.27
N THR A 508 19.59 -25.44 -22.53
CA THR A 508 19.76 -26.81 -23.05
C THR A 508 20.93 -27.55 -22.36
N GLU A 509 22.08 -26.89 -22.19
CA GLU A 509 23.24 -27.52 -21.55
C GLU A 509 23.07 -27.70 -20.04
N ARG A 510 22.58 -26.67 -19.33
CA ARG A 510 22.55 -26.67 -17.86
C ARG A 510 21.30 -27.33 -17.26
N TYR A 511 20.15 -27.30 -17.94
CA TYR A 511 18.87 -27.71 -17.34
C TYR A 511 18.09 -28.77 -18.13
N ALA A 512 18.09 -28.74 -19.47
CA ALA A 512 17.26 -29.69 -20.24
C ALA A 512 17.67 -31.16 -20.07
N ARG A 513 18.92 -31.44 -19.69
CA ARG A 513 19.39 -32.79 -19.32
C ARG A 513 18.83 -33.31 -17.99
N GLN A 514 18.35 -32.42 -17.11
CA GLN A 514 17.89 -32.74 -15.75
C GLN A 514 16.38 -32.55 -15.57
N TYR A 515 15.76 -31.67 -16.37
CA TYR A 515 14.36 -31.26 -16.19
C TYR A 515 13.61 -31.25 -17.53
N ARG A 516 12.45 -31.93 -17.58
CA ARG A 516 11.41 -31.64 -18.58
C ARG A 516 10.77 -30.28 -18.31
N ALA A 517 10.13 -29.67 -19.31
CA ALA A 517 9.56 -28.32 -19.27
C ALA A 517 8.76 -27.99 -17.99
N ARG A 518 7.86 -28.90 -17.58
CA ARG A 518 7.04 -28.75 -16.38
C ARG A 518 7.84 -28.89 -15.07
N ALA A 519 8.79 -29.82 -15.00
CA ALA A 519 9.64 -29.99 -13.82
C ALA A 519 10.56 -28.76 -13.61
N PHE A 520 11.09 -28.20 -14.71
CA PHE A 520 11.87 -26.96 -14.66
C PHE A 520 11.01 -25.78 -14.18
N THR A 521 9.75 -25.70 -14.61
CA THR A 521 8.82 -24.65 -14.19
C THR A 521 8.52 -24.65 -12.69
N ASP A 522 8.47 -25.82 -12.07
CA ASP A 522 8.29 -25.94 -10.62
C ASP A 522 9.63 -25.79 -9.85
N TYR A 523 10.77 -26.17 -10.43
CA TYR A 523 12.10 -25.81 -9.92
C TYR A 523 12.30 -24.28 -9.87
N LEU A 524 11.97 -23.56 -10.94
CA LEU A 524 12.06 -22.09 -11.03
C LEU A 524 11.24 -21.37 -9.96
N LYS A 525 10.16 -21.98 -9.44
CA LYS A 525 9.31 -21.39 -8.38
C LYS A 525 10.11 -21.01 -7.13
N ASN A 526 11.15 -21.78 -6.82
CA ASN A 526 11.97 -21.60 -5.62
C ASN A 526 13.44 -21.22 -5.95
N ASN A 527 13.88 -21.35 -7.21
CA ASN A 527 15.29 -21.26 -7.60
C ASN A 527 15.59 -20.26 -8.74
N ARG A 528 14.63 -19.40 -9.14
CA ARG A 528 14.82 -18.41 -10.24
C ARG A 528 16.13 -17.64 -10.11
N ASP A 529 16.39 -17.07 -8.94
CA ASP A 529 17.55 -16.20 -8.71
C ASP A 529 18.88 -16.97 -8.83
N ALA A 530 18.88 -18.26 -8.45
CA ALA A 530 20.02 -19.16 -8.63
C ALA A 530 20.28 -19.47 -10.12
N VAL A 531 19.24 -19.54 -10.96
CA VAL A 531 19.40 -19.68 -12.42
C VAL A 531 19.92 -18.38 -13.04
N ILE A 532 19.43 -17.22 -12.60
CA ILE A 532 19.93 -15.90 -13.05
C ILE A 532 21.40 -15.70 -12.65
N ALA A 533 21.81 -16.17 -11.47
CA ALA A 533 23.20 -16.15 -11.02
C ALA A 533 24.08 -17.17 -11.75
N ALA A 534 23.57 -18.37 -12.04
CA ALA A 534 24.27 -19.38 -12.84
C ALA A 534 24.52 -18.89 -14.28
N ALA A 535 23.56 -18.16 -14.87
CA ALA A 535 23.75 -17.51 -16.16
C ALA A 535 24.88 -16.48 -16.14
N SER A 536 25.03 -15.70 -15.06
CA SER A 536 26.15 -14.73 -14.94
C SER A 536 27.54 -15.39 -14.89
N ASN A 537 27.62 -16.72 -14.76
CA ASN A 537 28.85 -17.52 -14.78
C ASN A 537 28.85 -18.54 -15.95
N TYR A 538 28.15 -18.23 -17.04
CA TYR A 538 28.10 -19.05 -18.25
C TYR A 538 28.96 -18.42 -19.37
N PRO A 539 29.84 -19.20 -20.03
CA PRO A 539 30.81 -18.70 -21.02
C PRO A 539 30.26 -18.57 -22.45
#